data_AF-A0A920UMZ5-F1
#
_entry.id   AF-A0A920UMZ5-F1
#
_cell.length_a   1.000
_cell.length_b   1.000
_cell.length_c   1.000
_cell.angle_alpha   90.00
_cell.angle_beta   90.00
_cell.angle_gamma   90.00
#
_symmetry.space_group_name_H-M   'P 1'
#
loop_
_entity.id
_entity.type
_entity.pdbx_description
1 polymer ?
#
loop_
_entity_poly.entity_id
_entity_poly.type
_entity_poly.pdbx_seq_one_letter_code
_entity_poly.pdbx_strand_id
1 'polypeptide(L)'
;MRILSHEGLRSAAASPRTSRSFTPFLIALNPWGFGTLSRFPPRVYREKWFTEGIDHLSFRLEIMSWFFKERLMGRYRPPPEESSKYITPEGEVVLREELDFLWRTKRPEVTRAVAEAAAQGDRSENAEYIYGKKQLGEIDRRIRYLRKRLDGIRIVAQAPRDTETVHFGAWFELRDSQGQLKVFRLVGPDEFDFAAENISMDSPLGLAVMGKSLKDEVVFDTPDSQVRYTLVRVSYEKL
;
A
#
# COMPACT_ATOMS: atom_id res chain seq x y z
N MET A 1 46.01 -46.24 -45.75
CA MET A 1 47.07 -45.83 -44.79
C MET A 1 46.38 -45.65 -43.45
N ARG A 2 46.50 -46.58 -42.47
CA ARG A 2 47.64 -46.76 -41.53
C ARG A 2 48.02 -45.41 -40.90
N ILE A 3 48.14 -45.16 -39.60
CA ILE A 3 48.34 -45.93 -38.34
C ILE A 3 48.17 -44.81 -37.26
N LEU A 4 47.32 -44.96 -36.24
CA LEU A 4 47.67 -45.46 -34.90
C LEU A 4 48.60 -44.52 -34.09
N SER A 5 48.16 -44.21 -32.86
CA SER A 5 48.97 -44.23 -31.62
C SER A 5 49.89 -43.02 -31.35
N HIS A 6 50.19 -42.62 -30.12
CA HIS A 6 49.75 -42.91 -28.74
C HIS A 6 50.49 -41.88 -27.85
N GLU A 7 49.97 -41.65 -26.64
CA GLU A 7 50.66 -41.37 -25.35
C GLU A 7 51.92 -40.46 -25.33
N GLY A 8 51.99 -39.41 -24.53
CA GLY A 8 51.97 -39.40 -23.06
C GLY A 8 53.24 -38.63 -22.60
N LEU A 9 53.22 -37.73 -21.62
CA LEU A 9 53.43 -38.06 -20.21
C LEU A 9 53.47 -36.75 -19.36
N ARG A 10 52.76 -36.81 -18.22
CA ARG A 10 53.13 -36.34 -16.85
C ARG A 10 53.17 -34.84 -16.51
N SER A 11 52.22 -34.42 -15.67
CA SER A 11 52.43 -34.05 -14.25
C SER A 11 51.07 -33.59 -13.65
N ALA A 12 50.34 -34.39 -12.86
CA ALA A 12 50.52 -34.68 -11.43
C ALA A 12 50.36 -33.45 -10.50
N ALA A 13 49.12 -33.08 -10.18
CA ALA A 13 48.77 -32.46 -8.90
C ALA A 13 47.40 -32.98 -8.45
N ALA A 14 47.46 -33.99 -7.58
CA ALA A 14 46.29 -34.62 -6.96
C ALA A 14 45.64 -33.66 -5.97
N SER A 15 44.34 -33.41 -6.13
CA SER A 15 43.48 -32.82 -5.11
C SER A 15 42.72 -33.96 -4.42
N PRO A 16 42.94 -34.23 -3.11
CA PRO A 16 42.20 -35.28 -2.44
C PRO A 16 40.83 -34.77 -2.01
N ARG A 17 39.78 -35.41 -2.53
CA ARG A 17 38.46 -35.43 -1.90
C ARG A 17 38.46 -36.41 -0.73
N THR A 18 37.93 -35.93 0.40
CA THR A 18 37.09 -36.63 1.38
C THR A 18 37.62 -37.88 2.08
N SER A 19 37.85 -37.78 3.39
CA SER A 19 37.15 -38.59 4.40
C SER A 19 37.23 -37.85 5.75
N ARG A 20 36.07 -37.49 6.31
CA ARG A 20 35.47 -38.07 7.52
C ARG A 20 36.20 -37.75 8.83
N SER A 21 35.41 -37.10 9.70
CA SER A 21 35.39 -37.19 11.17
C SER A 21 36.64 -36.74 11.95
N PHE A 22 36.50 -35.67 12.74
CA PHE A 22 36.29 -35.75 14.20
C PHE A 22 36.34 -34.34 14.78
N THR A 23 35.18 -33.74 15.03
CA THR A 23 34.99 -32.92 16.24
C THR A 23 35.05 -33.87 17.44
N PRO A 24 35.65 -33.46 18.57
CA PRO A 24 34.84 -32.84 19.63
C PRO A 24 35.65 -31.75 20.39
N PHE A 25 35.19 -30.96 21.35
CA PHE A 25 34.17 -31.11 22.38
C PHE A 25 34.01 -29.68 22.97
N LEU A 26 32.82 -29.09 22.88
CA LEU A 26 32.25 -28.16 23.86
C LEU A 26 30.79 -27.89 23.45
N ILE A 27 30.04 -29.00 23.46
CA ILE A 27 28.58 -28.95 23.56
C ILE A 27 28.31 -28.65 25.04
N ALA A 28 28.08 -27.38 25.35
CA ALA A 28 27.44 -26.98 26.60
C ALA A 28 26.02 -26.51 26.26
N LEU A 29 25.07 -27.45 26.40
CA LEU A 29 23.64 -27.28 26.68
C LEU A 29 22.98 -26.00 26.15
N ASN A 30 22.47 -26.07 24.90
CA ASN A 30 21.43 -25.17 24.42
C ASN A 30 20.18 -25.99 24.07
N PRO A 31 19.03 -25.83 24.76
CA PRO A 31 17.86 -26.69 24.55
C PRO A 31 17.04 -26.36 23.29
N TRP A 32 17.47 -25.39 22.48
CA TRP A 32 16.72 -24.92 21.31
C TRP A 32 17.69 -24.72 20.15
N GLY A 33 17.69 -25.67 19.20
CA GLY A 33 18.66 -25.78 18.11
C GLY A 33 18.73 -24.56 17.18
N PHE A 34 19.53 -23.57 17.54
CA PHE A 34 19.93 -22.49 16.64
C PHE A 34 21.17 -22.88 15.85
N GLY A 35 20.96 -23.49 14.68
CA GLY A 35 21.98 -23.59 13.64
C GLY A 35 22.32 -22.21 13.09
N THR A 36 23.61 -21.90 13.03
CA THR A 36 24.26 -20.88 12.18
C THR A 36 23.39 -19.70 11.74
N LEU A 37 23.03 -18.80 12.66
CA LEU A 37 22.55 -17.45 12.33
C LEU A 37 23.75 -16.50 12.28
N SER A 38 24.12 -16.07 11.08
CA SER A 38 25.27 -15.21 10.77
C SER A 38 25.07 -13.72 11.13
N ARG A 39 24.20 -13.38 12.07
CA ARG A 39 24.10 -12.03 12.64
C ARG A 39 24.01 -12.08 14.15
N PHE A 40 25.14 -11.79 14.79
CA PHE A 40 25.21 -11.54 16.22
C PHE A 40 24.57 -10.18 16.55
N PRO A 41 23.97 -10.02 17.75
CA PRO A 41 23.42 -8.75 18.23
C PRO A 41 24.49 -7.65 18.33
N PRO A 42 24.09 -6.37 18.49
CA PRO A 42 25.00 -5.23 18.62
C PRO A 42 26.12 -5.44 19.66
N ARG A 43 27.28 -4.82 19.45
CA ARG A 43 28.53 -5.02 20.24
C ARG A 43 28.32 -4.93 21.76
N VAL A 44 27.39 -4.10 22.21
CA VAL A 44 26.98 -3.94 23.62
C VAL A 44 26.48 -5.24 24.25
N TYR A 45 25.77 -6.07 23.50
CA TYR A 45 25.30 -7.37 23.99
C TYR A 45 26.45 -8.38 24.03
N ARG A 46 27.38 -8.32 23.08
CA ARG A 46 28.54 -9.23 23.04
C ARG A 46 29.46 -9.05 24.25
N GLU A 47 29.68 -7.82 24.71
CA GLU A 47 30.58 -7.55 25.86
C GLU A 47 29.94 -8.00 27.17
N LYS A 48 28.63 -7.75 27.40
CA LYS A 48 27.89 -8.26 28.56
C LYS A 48 27.88 -9.79 28.67
N TRP A 49 27.85 -10.50 27.54
CA TRP A 49 27.89 -11.98 27.49
C TRP A 49 29.20 -12.58 28.02
N PHE A 50 30.32 -11.85 28.00
CA PHE A 50 31.65 -12.37 28.37
C PHE A 50 32.07 -12.05 29.81
N THR A 51 31.52 -11.00 30.42
CA THR A 51 31.90 -10.56 31.77
C THR A 51 31.00 -11.08 32.88
N GLU A 52 29.71 -11.29 32.61
CA GLU A 52 28.73 -11.65 33.64
C GLU A 52 28.29 -13.09 33.41
N GLY A 53 28.96 -14.03 34.10
CA GLY A 53 28.64 -15.45 34.08
C GLY A 53 27.17 -15.67 34.49
N ILE A 54 26.37 -16.07 33.50
CA ILE A 54 25.06 -16.73 33.53
C ILE A 54 24.23 -16.51 34.82
N ASP A 55 23.34 -15.53 34.80
CA ASP A 55 22.02 -15.60 35.46
C ASP A 55 21.04 -14.63 34.79
N HIS A 56 20.31 -15.09 33.78
CA HIS A 56 19.75 -14.16 32.78
C HIS A 56 18.47 -14.62 32.10
N LEU A 57 17.39 -14.80 32.88
CA LEU A 57 16.03 -14.81 32.32
C LEU A 57 15.69 -13.43 31.70
N SER A 58 16.08 -12.36 32.38
CA SER A 58 15.83 -10.97 31.99
C SER A 58 16.51 -10.61 30.66
N PHE A 59 17.77 -11.02 30.48
CA PHE A 59 18.54 -10.75 29.27
C PHE A 59 18.14 -11.67 28.10
N ARG A 60 17.70 -12.90 28.38
CA ARG A 60 17.03 -13.76 27.38
C ARG A 60 15.73 -13.13 26.89
N LEU A 61 14.93 -12.55 27.78
CA LEU A 61 13.71 -11.83 27.40
C LEU A 61 14.02 -10.55 26.63
N GLU A 62 15.11 -9.86 26.94
CA GLU A 62 15.54 -8.65 26.24
C GLU A 62 16.05 -8.95 24.83
N ILE A 63 16.87 -10.00 24.67
CA ILE A 63 17.32 -10.51 23.36
C ILE A 63 16.15 -11.08 22.56
N MET A 64 15.25 -11.84 23.18
CA MET A 64 14.04 -12.35 22.51
C MET A 64 13.09 -11.21 22.12
N SER A 65 12.93 -10.19 22.96
CA SER A 65 12.18 -8.97 22.65
C SER A 65 12.83 -8.23 21.47
N TRP A 66 14.15 -8.10 21.44
CA TRP A 66 14.89 -7.52 20.32
C TRP A 66 14.73 -8.36 19.04
N PHE A 67 14.94 -9.67 19.07
CA PHE A 67 14.73 -10.56 17.92
C PHE A 67 13.28 -10.58 17.45
N PHE A 68 12.30 -10.51 18.35
CA PHE A 68 10.88 -10.45 18.03
C PHE A 68 10.52 -9.09 17.40
N LYS A 69 11.07 -7.99 17.93
CA LYS A 69 10.88 -6.64 17.41
C LYS A 69 11.55 -6.47 16.04
N GLU A 70 12.78 -6.94 15.85
CA GLU A 70 13.50 -6.88 14.57
C GLU A 70 12.84 -7.76 13.49
N ARG A 71 12.36 -8.97 13.86
CA ARG A 71 11.73 -9.92 12.93
C ARG A 71 10.29 -9.56 12.57
N LEU A 72 9.59 -8.82 13.43
CA LEU A 72 8.24 -8.31 13.15
C LEU A 72 8.23 -6.97 12.40
N MET A 73 9.23 -6.10 12.62
CA MET A 73 9.25 -4.75 12.04
C MET A 73 9.63 -4.70 10.54
N GLY A 74 10.20 -5.78 9.96
CA GLY A 74 10.63 -5.76 8.55
C GLY A 74 9.51 -5.92 7.50
N ARG A 75 8.29 -6.32 7.92
CA ARG A 75 7.14 -6.53 7.01
C ARG A 75 5.81 -6.04 7.55
N TYR A 76 5.79 -5.44 8.74
CA TYR A 76 4.57 -4.84 9.24
C TYR A 76 4.35 -3.52 8.51
N ARG A 77 3.48 -3.54 7.51
CA ARG A 77 2.90 -2.33 6.95
C ARG A 77 1.60 -2.09 7.73
N PRO A 78 1.49 -1.02 8.54
CA PRO A 78 0.24 -0.74 9.22
C PRO A 78 -0.88 -0.64 8.18
N PRO A 79 -2.11 -1.06 8.51
CA PRO A 79 -3.24 -0.88 7.62
C PRO A 79 -3.34 0.62 7.26
N PRO A 80 -3.64 0.95 6.00
CA PRO A 80 -3.87 2.33 5.61
C PRO A 80 -5.02 2.92 6.43
N GLU A 81 -4.95 4.23 6.69
CA GLU A 81 -6.01 4.96 7.37
C GLU A 81 -7.35 4.78 6.65
N GLU A 82 -8.43 4.64 7.42
CA GLU A 82 -9.76 4.47 6.84
C GLU A 82 -10.22 5.78 6.20
N SER A 83 -10.53 5.74 4.91
CA SER A 83 -11.11 6.89 4.22
C SER A 83 -12.54 7.14 4.66
N SER A 84 -12.94 8.41 4.64
CA SER A 84 -14.27 8.86 5.06
C SER A 84 -15.39 8.09 4.37
N LYS A 85 -16.49 7.86 5.11
CA LYS A 85 -17.61 7.00 4.70
C LYS A 85 -18.81 7.80 4.21
N TYR A 86 -18.60 8.97 3.61
CA TYR A 86 -19.68 9.83 3.10
C TYR A 86 -19.66 9.88 1.58
N ILE A 87 -20.84 9.89 0.97
CA ILE A 87 -21.03 9.99 -0.48
C ILE A 87 -22.28 10.79 -0.83
N THR A 88 -22.26 11.49 -1.96
CA THR A 88 -23.47 12.10 -2.51
C THR A 88 -24.37 11.04 -3.16
N PRO A 89 -25.69 11.30 -3.31
CA PRO A 89 -26.57 10.39 -4.03
C PRO A 89 -26.13 10.18 -5.47
N GLU A 90 -25.66 11.24 -6.14
CA GLU A 90 -25.15 11.18 -7.50
C GLU A 90 -23.94 10.23 -7.59
N GLY A 91 -22.99 10.37 -6.66
CA GLY A 91 -21.79 9.56 -6.68
C GLY A 91 -22.05 8.10 -6.36
N GLU A 92 -23.01 7.81 -5.49
CA GLU A 92 -23.42 6.43 -5.21
C GLU A 92 -23.93 5.71 -6.47
N VAL A 93 -24.75 6.40 -7.28
CA VAL A 93 -25.25 5.86 -8.55
C VAL A 93 -24.08 5.54 -9.48
N VAL A 94 -23.14 6.47 -9.64
CA VAL A 94 -21.94 6.26 -10.48
C VAL A 94 -21.13 5.04 -10.03
N LEU A 95 -20.89 4.89 -8.73
CA LEU A 95 -20.14 3.74 -8.20
C LEU A 95 -20.88 2.41 -8.39
N ARG A 96 -22.22 2.42 -8.26
CA ARG A 96 -23.05 1.23 -8.51
C ARG A 96 -23.05 0.84 -9.99
N GLU A 97 -23.18 1.82 -10.88
CA GLU A 97 -23.11 1.61 -12.33
C GLU A 97 -21.74 1.07 -12.76
N GLU A 98 -20.66 1.63 -12.21
CA GLU A 98 -19.31 1.13 -12.44
C GLU A 98 -19.18 -0.34 -11.98
N LEU A 99 -19.65 -0.65 -10.77
CA LEU A 99 -19.61 -2.02 -10.24
C LEU A 99 -20.38 -3.00 -11.13
N ASP A 100 -21.58 -2.62 -11.57
CA ASP A 100 -22.42 -3.43 -12.42
C ASP A 100 -21.78 -3.65 -13.80
N PHE A 101 -21.22 -2.60 -14.41
CA PHE A 101 -20.49 -2.69 -15.68
C PHE A 101 -19.28 -3.62 -15.57
N LEU A 102 -18.47 -3.45 -14.52
CA LEU A 102 -17.29 -4.29 -14.29
C LEU A 102 -17.68 -5.76 -14.10
N TRP A 103 -18.74 -6.02 -13.31
CA TRP A 103 -19.16 -7.38 -12.98
C TRP A 103 -19.86 -8.09 -14.14
N ARG A 104 -20.82 -7.45 -14.80
CA ARG A 104 -21.69 -8.07 -15.80
C ARG A 104 -21.11 -8.04 -17.22
N THR A 105 -20.30 -7.03 -17.53
CA THR A 105 -19.82 -6.79 -18.90
C THR A 105 -18.32 -7.02 -19.00
N LYS A 106 -17.53 -6.19 -18.31
CA LYS A 106 -16.09 -6.13 -18.57
C LYS A 106 -15.34 -7.37 -18.08
N ARG A 107 -15.65 -7.87 -16.88
CA ARG A 107 -14.98 -9.05 -16.33
C ARG A 107 -15.23 -10.31 -17.20
N PRO A 108 -16.48 -10.64 -17.62
CA PRO A 108 -16.71 -11.76 -18.55
C PRO A 108 -15.99 -11.60 -19.89
N GLU A 109 -16.01 -10.40 -20.48
CA GLU A 109 -15.31 -10.09 -21.74
C GLU A 109 -13.80 -10.40 -21.64
N VAL A 110 -13.14 -9.84 -20.62
CA VAL A 110 -11.70 -10.05 -20.42
C VAL A 110 -11.40 -11.51 -20.07
N THR A 111 -12.26 -12.17 -19.31
CA THR A 111 -12.09 -13.60 -18.99
C THR A 111 -12.11 -14.46 -20.24
N ARG A 112 -13.04 -14.19 -21.17
CA ARG A 112 -13.11 -14.88 -22.45
C ARG A 112 -11.86 -14.63 -23.29
N ALA A 113 -11.44 -13.37 -23.42
CA ALA A 113 -10.22 -13.00 -24.16
C ALA A 113 -8.96 -13.69 -23.59
N VAL A 114 -8.82 -13.73 -22.27
CA VAL A 114 -7.71 -14.44 -21.60
C VAL A 114 -7.77 -15.95 -21.87
N ALA A 115 -8.96 -16.55 -21.88
CA ALA A 115 -9.12 -17.97 -22.18
C ALA A 115 -8.78 -18.30 -23.65
N GLU A 116 -9.19 -17.45 -24.59
CA GLU A 116 -8.83 -17.56 -26.01
C GLU A 116 -7.33 -17.44 -26.22
N ALA A 117 -6.70 -16.40 -25.65
CA ALA A 117 -5.24 -16.21 -25.70
C ALA A 117 -4.48 -17.39 -25.08
N ALA A 118 -5.01 -17.97 -23.98
CA ALA A 118 -4.43 -19.14 -23.34
C ALA A 118 -4.53 -20.43 -24.17
N ALA A 119 -5.38 -20.47 -25.20
CA ALA A 119 -5.53 -21.60 -26.12
C ALA A 119 -4.64 -21.48 -27.36
N GLN A 120 -4.10 -20.30 -27.66
CA GLN A 120 -3.34 -20.00 -28.89
C GLN A 120 -1.83 -20.32 -28.81
N GLY A 121 -1.30 -20.75 -27.66
CA GLY A 121 0.11 -21.14 -27.56
C GLY A 121 0.71 -21.00 -26.16
N ASP A 122 2.02 -20.75 -26.11
CA ASP A 122 2.76 -20.59 -24.86
C ASP A 122 2.36 -19.30 -24.13
N ARG A 123 2.02 -19.45 -22.85
CA ARG A 123 1.49 -18.38 -22.00
C ARG A 123 2.58 -17.43 -21.51
N SER A 124 3.85 -17.87 -21.49
CA SER A 124 4.98 -17.04 -21.06
C SER A 124 5.31 -15.93 -22.04
N GLU A 125 5.04 -16.16 -23.33
CA GLU A 125 5.42 -15.25 -24.41
C GLU A 125 4.20 -14.53 -25.03
N ASN A 126 2.99 -15.04 -24.81
CA ASN A 126 1.78 -14.42 -25.33
C ASN A 126 1.46 -13.09 -24.60
N ALA A 127 1.71 -11.98 -25.27
CA ALA A 127 1.44 -10.63 -24.78
C ALA A 127 -0.05 -10.40 -24.45
N GLU A 128 -0.98 -10.95 -25.22
CA GLU A 128 -2.42 -10.80 -25.00
C GLU A 128 -2.84 -11.50 -23.70
N TYR A 129 -2.28 -12.69 -23.43
CA TYR A 129 -2.52 -13.41 -22.18
C TYR A 129 -1.97 -12.63 -20.97
N ILE A 130 -0.73 -12.14 -21.04
CA ILE A 130 -0.09 -11.38 -19.95
C ILE A 130 -0.90 -10.12 -19.64
N TYR A 131 -1.24 -9.35 -20.67
CA TYR A 131 -2.00 -8.12 -20.52
C TYR A 131 -3.41 -8.38 -19.99
N GLY A 132 -4.14 -9.33 -20.59
CA GLY A 132 -5.48 -9.69 -20.15
C GLY A 132 -5.51 -10.20 -18.71
N LYS A 133 -4.47 -10.94 -18.28
CA LYS A 133 -4.38 -11.40 -16.88
C LYS A 133 -4.12 -10.26 -15.90
N LYS A 134 -3.30 -9.27 -16.28
CA LYS A 134 -3.11 -8.04 -15.50
C LYS A 134 -4.41 -7.25 -15.39
N GLN A 135 -5.10 -7.02 -16.51
CA GLN A 135 -6.38 -6.33 -16.53
C GLN A 135 -7.44 -7.02 -15.67
N LEU A 136 -7.54 -8.35 -15.74
CA LEU A 136 -8.46 -9.12 -14.91
C LEU A 136 -8.19 -8.92 -13.41
N GLY A 137 -6.91 -8.83 -13.02
CA GLY A 137 -6.51 -8.52 -11.65
C GLY A 137 -6.89 -7.10 -11.20
N GLU A 138 -6.76 -6.12 -12.08
CA GLU A 138 -7.19 -4.73 -11.84
C GLU A 138 -8.72 -4.64 -11.66
N ILE A 139 -9.47 -5.31 -12.54
CA ILE A 139 -10.94 -5.41 -12.46
C ILE A 139 -11.39 -6.07 -11.15
N ASP A 140 -10.81 -7.23 -10.81
CA ASP A 140 -11.15 -7.94 -9.57
C ASP A 140 -10.82 -7.11 -8.31
N ARG A 141 -9.72 -6.34 -8.35
CA ARG A 141 -9.37 -5.40 -7.27
C ARG A 141 -10.39 -4.29 -7.15
N ARG A 142 -10.79 -3.67 -8.27
CA ARG A 142 -11.78 -2.57 -8.27
C ARG A 142 -13.16 -3.07 -7.82
N ILE A 143 -13.62 -4.22 -8.29
CA ILE A 143 -14.89 -4.84 -7.84
C ILE A 143 -14.88 -5.07 -6.33
N ARG A 144 -13.79 -5.64 -5.79
CA ARG A 144 -13.67 -5.88 -4.34
C ARG A 144 -13.70 -4.58 -3.55
N TYR A 145 -13.02 -3.56 -4.05
CA TYR A 145 -13.04 -2.23 -3.45
C TYR A 145 -14.46 -1.65 -3.42
N LEU A 146 -15.12 -1.57 -4.58
CA LEU A 146 -16.47 -1.00 -4.72
C LEU A 146 -17.49 -1.73 -3.83
N ARG A 147 -17.49 -3.08 -3.84
CA ARG A 147 -18.39 -3.86 -2.98
C ARG A 147 -18.20 -3.53 -1.49
N LYS A 148 -16.95 -3.49 -1.03
CA LYS A 148 -16.64 -3.18 0.37
C LYS A 148 -16.99 -1.73 0.72
N ARG A 149 -16.74 -0.78 -0.19
CA ARG A 149 -17.07 0.64 0.03
C ARG A 149 -18.57 0.83 0.11
N LEU A 150 -19.33 0.35 -0.88
CA LEU A 150 -20.79 0.52 -0.96
C LEU A 150 -21.54 -0.13 0.21
N ASP A 151 -21.04 -1.23 0.77
CA ASP A 151 -21.65 -1.90 1.94
C ASP A 151 -21.64 -1.03 3.22
N GLY A 152 -20.63 -0.16 3.37
CA GLY A 152 -20.43 0.65 4.58
C GLY A 152 -20.54 2.16 4.38
N ILE A 153 -21.00 2.61 3.20
CA ILE A 153 -21.03 4.04 2.86
C ILE A 153 -22.33 4.70 3.33
N ARG A 154 -22.22 5.95 3.79
CA ARG A 154 -23.34 6.78 4.22
C ARG A 154 -23.67 7.80 3.14
N ILE A 155 -24.85 7.66 2.55
CA ILE A 155 -25.38 8.61 1.58
C ILE A 155 -25.87 9.85 2.32
N VAL A 156 -25.40 11.03 1.92
CA VAL A 156 -25.82 12.32 2.46
C VAL A 156 -26.54 13.10 1.37
N ALA A 157 -27.87 13.07 1.41
CA ALA A 157 -28.73 13.70 0.40
C ALA A 157 -29.24 15.10 0.77
N GLN A 158 -29.19 15.45 2.06
CA GLN A 158 -29.77 16.70 2.58
C GLN A 158 -28.68 17.62 3.08
N ALA A 159 -28.89 18.92 2.87
CA ALA A 159 -28.06 19.95 3.48
C ALA A 159 -28.14 19.88 5.02
N PRO A 160 -27.05 20.22 5.72
CA PRO A 160 -27.07 20.39 7.16
C PRO A 160 -28.00 21.54 7.57
N ARG A 161 -28.36 21.57 8.86
CA ARG A 161 -29.15 22.67 9.42
C ARG A 161 -28.40 23.99 9.43
N ASP A 162 -27.10 23.93 9.63
CA ASP A 162 -26.21 25.09 9.53
C ASP A 162 -25.67 25.16 8.11
N THR A 163 -26.12 26.18 7.37
CA THR A 163 -25.71 26.41 5.99
C THR A 163 -24.62 27.48 5.85
N GLU A 164 -24.19 28.10 6.96
CA GLU A 164 -23.17 29.15 6.96
C GLU A 164 -21.75 28.59 7.06
N THR A 165 -21.63 27.33 7.46
CA THR A 165 -20.36 26.60 7.59
C THR A 165 -20.21 25.53 6.50
N VAL A 166 -18.96 25.25 6.15
CA VAL A 166 -18.61 24.24 5.14
C VAL A 166 -18.69 22.85 5.75
N HIS A 167 -19.65 22.07 5.27
CA HIS A 167 -19.78 20.63 5.56
C HIS A 167 -19.83 19.82 4.27
N PHE A 168 -20.00 18.51 4.40
CA PHE A 168 -20.17 17.61 3.27
C PHE A 168 -21.28 18.10 2.32
N GLY A 169 -20.99 18.11 1.02
CA GLY A 169 -21.90 18.55 -0.03
C GLY A 169 -21.91 20.07 -0.28
N ALA A 170 -21.22 20.86 0.55
CA ALA A 170 -21.15 22.31 0.38
C ALA A 170 -20.37 22.68 -0.90
N TRP A 171 -20.92 23.63 -1.63
CA TRP A 171 -20.21 24.46 -2.59
C TRP A 171 -19.61 25.65 -1.85
N PHE A 172 -18.34 25.93 -2.11
CA PHE A 172 -17.65 27.03 -1.47
C PHE A 172 -16.70 27.74 -2.42
N GLU A 173 -16.52 29.03 -2.19
CA GLU A 173 -15.63 29.87 -2.98
C GLU A 173 -14.48 30.38 -2.12
N LEU A 174 -13.26 30.18 -2.61
CA LEU A 174 -12.03 30.61 -1.97
C LEU A 174 -11.38 31.72 -2.78
N ARG A 175 -10.83 32.72 -2.07
CA ARG A 175 -10.02 33.79 -2.66
C ARG A 175 -8.56 33.62 -2.28
N ASP A 176 -7.66 33.65 -3.26
CA ASP A 176 -6.21 33.65 -3.01
C ASP A 176 -5.66 35.05 -2.69
N SER A 177 -4.36 35.11 -2.41
CA SER A 177 -3.65 36.36 -2.14
C SER A 177 -3.59 37.32 -3.34
N GLN A 178 -3.83 36.83 -4.56
CA GLN A 178 -3.90 37.63 -5.79
C GLN A 178 -5.32 38.12 -6.09
N GLY A 179 -6.30 37.73 -5.26
CA GLY A 179 -7.70 38.09 -5.44
C GLY A 179 -8.48 37.18 -6.40
N GLN A 180 -7.88 36.09 -6.90
CA GLN A 180 -8.56 35.15 -7.78
C GLN A 180 -9.54 34.28 -6.98
N LEU A 181 -10.71 34.05 -7.55
CA LEU A 181 -11.77 33.22 -6.96
C LEU A 181 -11.70 31.81 -7.53
N LYS A 182 -11.85 30.81 -6.67
CA LYS A 182 -11.93 29.39 -7.03
C LYS A 182 -13.12 28.76 -6.35
N VAL A 183 -13.93 28.06 -7.13
CA VAL A 183 -15.14 27.38 -6.65
C VAL A 183 -14.87 25.89 -6.53
N PHE A 184 -15.29 25.31 -5.42
CA PHE A 184 -15.14 23.90 -5.13
C PHE A 184 -16.41 23.31 -4.52
N ARG A 185 -16.57 21.99 -4.62
CA ARG A 185 -17.58 21.21 -3.92
C ARG A 185 -16.91 20.19 -3.01
N LEU A 186 -17.28 20.18 -1.74
CA LEU A 186 -16.77 19.21 -0.77
C LEU A 186 -17.54 17.88 -0.93
N VAL A 187 -16.84 16.83 -1.37
CA VAL A 187 -17.44 15.51 -1.65
C VAL A 187 -16.66 14.39 -0.97
N GLY A 188 -17.14 13.15 -1.12
CA GLY A 188 -16.46 11.98 -0.59
C GLY A 188 -15.14 11.70 -1.32
N PRO A 189 -14.24 10.92 -0.71
CA PRO A 189 -12.97 10.52 -1.33
C PRO A 189 -13.13 9.66 -2.59
N ASP A 190 -14.32 9.12 -2.83
CA ASP A 190 -14.65 8.30 -3.99
C ASP A 190 -15.25 9.10 -5.17
N GLU A 191 -15.40 10.43 -5.04
CA GLU A 191 -16.17 11.27 -5.98
C GLU A 191 -15.36 12.47 -6.53
N PHE A 192 -14.10 12.61 -6.10
CA PHE A 192 -13.28 13.79 -6.41
C PHE A 192 -12.96 13.92 -7.90
N ASP A 193 -13.01 12.82 -8.65
CA ASP A 193 -12.71 12.76 -10.07
C ASP A 193 -13.96 12.92 -10.96
N PHE A 194 -15.16 13.04 -10.37
CA PHE A 194 -16.41 13.18 -11.14
C PHE A 194 -16.57 14.57 -11.76
N ALA A 195 -15.94 15.60 -11.18
CA ALA A 195 -15.93 16.97 -11.70
C ALA A 195 -14.64 17.69 -11.29
N ALA A 196 -14.20 18.68 -12.06
CA ALA A 196 -12.96 19.41 -11.79
C ALA A 196 -13.02 20.23 -10.48
N GLU A 197 -14.22 20.61 -10.06
CA GLU A 197 -14.49 21.39 -8.86
C GLU A 197 -14.62 20.51 -7.60
N ASN A 198 -14.74 19.19 -7.76
CA ASN A 198 -14.91 18.29 -6.64
C ASN A 198 -13.61 18.13 -5.85
N ILE A 199 -13.71 18.31 -4.54
CA ILE A 199 -12.62 18.11 -3.60
C ILE A 199 -13.02 17.06 -2.58
N SER A 200 -12.16 16.05 -2.41
CA SER A 200 -12.31 15.07 -1.34
C SER A 200 -12.21 15.74 0.02
N MET A 201 -13.13 15.41 0.92
CA MET A 201 -13.06 15.81 2.33
C MET A 201 -11.80 15.28 3.05
N ASP A 202 -11.16 14.23 2.54
CA ASP A 202 -9.92 13.67 3.08
C ASP A 202 -8.65 14.35 2.52
N SER A 203 -8.81 15.29 1.58
CA SER A 203 -7.68 16.05 1.03
C SER A 203 -7.20 17.13 2.01
N PRO A 204 -5.94 17.63 1.90
CA PRO A 204 -5.44 18.73 2.75
C PRO A 204 -6.36 19.96 2.76
N LEU A 205 -6.91 20.32 1.59
CA LEU A 205 -7.86 21.43 1.46
C LEU A 205 -9.21 21.08 2.09
N GLY A 206 -9.74 19.87 1.84
CA GLY A 206 -10.99 19.39 2.43
C GLY A 206 -10.96 19.41 3.96
N LEU A 207 -9.86 18.96 4.55
CA LEU A 207 -9.63 18.98 6.00
C LEU A 207 -9.52 20.41 6.55
N ALA A 208 -8.86 21.32 5.82
CA ALA A 208 -8.65 22.69 6.26
C ALA A 208 -9.92 23.56 6.19
N VAL A 209 -10.80 23.29 5.21
CA VAL A 209 -12.05 24.05 5.03
C VAL A 209 -13.20 23.52 5.88
N MET A 210 -13.16 22.25 6.31
CA MET A 210 -14.24 21.63 7.08
C MET A 210 -14.57 22.44 8.35
N GLY A 211 -15.84 22.80 8.50
CA GLY A 211 -16.35 23.57 9.64
C GLY A 211 -15.99 25.06 9.63
N LYS A 212 -15.36 25.58 8.58
CA LYS A 212 -15.09 27.01 8.42
C LYS A 212 -16.31 27.77 7.94
N SER A 213 -16.40 29.03 8.33
CA SER A 213 -17.47 29.97 8.03
C SER A 213 -16.98 31.13 7.16
N LEU A 214 -17.92 31.92 6.65
CA LEU A 214 -17.63 33.07 5.81
C LEU A 214 -16.57 34.01 6.45
N LYS A 215 -15.58 34.43 5.66
CA LYS A 215 -14.40 35.25 6.02
C LYS A 215 -13.32 34.53 6.83
N ASP A 216 -13.49 33.25 7.16
CA ASP A 216 -12.41 32.49 7.79
C ASP A 216 -11.24 32.28 6.82
N GLU A 217 -10.04 32.23 7.39
CA GLU A 217 -8.84 31.82 6.65
C GLU A 217 -8.73 30.29 6.60
N VAL A 218 -8.42 29.79 5.41
CA VAL A 218 -8.15 28.39 5.11
C VAL A 218 -6.66 28.26 4.79
N VAL A 219 -5.94 27.51 5.61
CA VAL A 219 -4.50 27.30 5.47
C VAL A 219 -4.22 25.81 5.41
N PHE A 220 -3.48 25.38 4.38
CA PHE A 220 -3.06 23.99 4.24
C PHE A 220 -1.71 23.91 3.53
N ASP A 221 -1.01 22.80 3.76
CA ASP A 221 0.29 22.57 3.17
C ASP A 221 0.17 21.82 1.84
N THR A 222 0.92 22.28 0.85
CA THR A 222 1.22 21.56 -0.39
C THR A 222 2.67 21.09 -0.35
N PRO A 223 3.07 20.12 -1.19
CA PRO A 223 4.47 19.67 -1.23
C PRO A 223 5.49 20.79 -1.41
N ASP A 224 5.11 21.86 -2.11
CA ASP A 224 6.01 22.96 -2.47
C ASP A 224 5.91 24.16 -1.50
N SER A 225 4.75 24.39 -0.90
CA SER A 225 4.50 25.58 -0.06
C SER A 225 3.25 25.49 0.80
N GLN A 226 3.17 26.35 1.82
CA GLN A 226 1.92 26.58 2.52
C GLN A 226 1.03 27.53 1.72
N VAL A 227 -0.22 27.14 1.51
CA VAL A 227 -1.20 27.91 0.75
C VAL A 227 -2.22 28.51 1.70
N ARG A 228 -2.58 29.78 1.45
CA ARG A 228 -3.59 30.53 2.22
C ARG A 228 -4.70 31.02 1.30
N TYR A 229 -5.92 30.76 1.71
CA TYR A 229 -7.14 31.26 1.08
C TYR A 229 -8.04 31.94 2.11
N THR A 230 -8.96 32.78 1.64
CA THR A 230 -10.07 33.30 2.43
C THR A 230 -11.38 32.72 1.91
N LEU A 231 -12.21 32.21 2.80
CA LEU A 231 -13.54 31.70 2.46
C LEU A 231 -14.50 32.87 2.18
N VAL A 232 -14.99 32.95 0.95
CA VAL A 232 -15.81 34.08 0.48
C VAL A 232 -17.29 33.74 0.46
N ARG A 233 -17.63 32.49 0.16
CA ARG A 233 -19.02 32.04 0.02
C ARG A 233 -19.16 30.57 0.40
N VAL A 234 -20.29 30.23 0.99
CA VAL A 234 -20.76 28.87 1.24
C VAL A 234 -22.19 28.76 0.71
N SER A 235 -22.50 27.66 0.03
CA SER A 235 -23.80 27.35 -0.54
C SER A 235 -24.02 25.85 -0.56
N TYR A 236 -25.25 25.39 -0.36
CA TYR A 236 -25.62 23.98 -0.57
C TYR A 236 -26.39 23.79 -1.89
N GLU A 237 -26.47 24.85 -2.68
CA GLU A 237 -26.87 24.84 -4.08
C GLU A 237 -25.63 25.10 -4.95
N LYS A 238 -25.68 24.62 -6.20
CA LYS A 238 -24.59 24.79 -7.16
C LYS A 238 -24.32 26.27 -7.42
N LEU A 239 -23.04 26.65 -7.35
CA LEU A 239 -22.52 28.00 -7.61
C LEU A 239 -22.24 28.25 -9.10
#